data_AF-A0AAQ6IGH1-F1
#
_entry.id   AF-A0AAQ6IGH1-F1
#
_cell.length_a   1.000
_cell.length_b   1.000
_cell.length_c   1.000
_cell.angle_alpha   90.00
_cell.angle_beta   90.00
_cell.angle_gamma   90.00
#
_symmetry.space_group_name_H-M   'P 1'
#
loop_
_entity.id
_entity.type
_entity.pdbx_description
1 polymer ?
#
loop_
_entity_poly.entity_id
_entity_poly.type
_entity_poly.pdbx_seq_one_letter_code
_entity_poly.pdbx_strand_id
1 'polypeptide(L)'
;MRKAPKRMKSGKSVGPDDVPVEVWKCLGEAAVEFLTSLFNRILESEKMPEEWRRSVLVPIFKNKGDTQNCNNYRGIKLMSHTMKLWERVVEARLRKKVEICEQQYGFMPRKSTTDAIFALRMLMEKYRDGQKELHCVFVDLEKAYDRVPREELWYCMRLSGVAEKYHRVVHYMYERSMTVVRCAVGQTEEFKVEVGLHQGSALSPFLFAMLMDRLTDEVRQESPWTMMFADDIVICSESREQVEEQLERWRFPLERRGMKVSRSKTEYMCINERDQGRSVRLQGAEVKKVQEFKYLGSTVQCDGECGKDVKRRVQAGWSGWRKVSGVLCDRRVSARLKGKVYKTVVRPALLYGLETVAVRKRQEAEMEVAEMKMLRFSLGVTRLDRIRNEYIRGTAHVACVSDKVREARLRWFGHVQRRDSEYIGRRMLEMKVPGRRASGRPWRRYMDVLTEEMKLASVRVEDVHDRVRWKRMNRCGDP
;
A
#
# COMPACT_ATOMS: atom_id res chain seq x y z
N MET A 1 -0.31 23.29 15.27
CA MET A 1 0.68 22.49 16.01
C MET A 1 0.01 21.32 16.76
N ARG A 2 -0.92 21.54 17.69
CA ARG A 2 -1.60 20.54 18.58
C ARG A 2 -1.88 19.11 18.04
N LYS A 3 -2.15 18.94 16.74
CA LYS A 3 -2.42 17.63 16.13
C LYS A 3 -1.15 16.84 15.75
N ALA A 4 0.01 17.48 15.58
CA ALA A 4 1.22 16.86 15.05
C ALA A 4 1.88 15.86 16.03
N PRO A 5 2.10 16.18 17.33
CA PRO A 5 2.69 15.22 18.27
C PRO A 5 1.81 13.97 18.46
N LYS A 6 0.48 14.15 18.50
CA LYS A 6 -0.50 13.06 18.61
C LYS A 6 -0.46 12.08 17.42
N ARG A 7 -0.04 12.54 16.24
CA ARG A 7 0.06 11.71 15.03
C ARG A 7 1.37 10.90 14.95
N MET A 8 2.38 11.23 15.74
CA MET A 8 3.63 10.47 15.74
C MET A 8 3.49 9.22 16.58
N LYS A 9 4.06 8.11 16.09
CA LYS A 9 4.06 6.83 16.82
C LYS A 9 5.15 6.85 17.89
N SER A 10 4.84 6.33 19.07
CA SER A 10 5.81 6.11 20.15
C SER A 10 6.69 4.87 19.88
N GLY A 11 7.81 4.76 20.59
CA GLY A 11 8.76 3.65 20.51
C GLY A 11 9.51 3.62 19.17
N LYS A 12 9.82 4.79 18.61
CA LYS A 12 10.58 4.93 17.36
C LYS A 12 12.04 5.24 17.64
N SER A 13 12.93 4.67 16.82
CA SER A 13 14.37 4.96 16.87
C SER A 13 14.63 6.46 16.70
N VAL A 14 15.46 7.00 17.58
CA VAL A 14 15.86 8.41 17.61
C VAL A 14 16.80 8.77 16.46
N GLY A 15 16.79 10.06 16.12
CA GLY A 15 17.78 10.65 15.21
C GLY A 15 19.10 10.95 15.95
N PRO A 16 20.02 11.67 15.30
CA PRO A 16 21.30 12.04 15.90
C PRO A 16 21.21 12.95 17.15
N ASP A 17 20.05 13.56 17.39
CA ASP A 17 19.81 14.43 18.55
C ASP A 17 19.41 13.63 19.80
N ASP A 18 19.19 12.32 19.68
CA ASP A 18 18.74 11.42 20.76
C ASP A 18 17.47 11.88 21.50
N VAL A 19 16.70 12.81 20.91
CA VAL A 19 15.43 13.27 21.48
C VAL A 19 14.28 12.39 20.98
N PRO A 20 13.64 11.59 21.86
CA PRO A 20 12.51 10.77 21.48
C PRO A 20 11.22 11.61 21.39
N VAL A 21 10.26 11.17 20.58
CA VAL A 21 9.00 11.91 20.42
C VAL A 21 8.15 11.97 21.68
N GLU A 22 8.39 11.02 22.59
CA GLU A 22 7.78 10.91 23.91
C GLU A 22 7.99 12.17 24.74
N VAL A 23 9.16 12.83 24.66
CA VAL A 23 9.42 14.10 25.35
C VAL A 23 8.36 15.14 24.98
N TRP A 24 8.11 15.30 23.68
CA TRP A 24 7.12 16.25 23.17
C TRP A 24 5.68 15.87 23.48
N LYS A 25 5.40 14.58 23.73
CA LYS A 25 4.07 14.11 24.14
C LYS A 25 3.82 14.32 25.63
N CYS A 26 4.83 14.07 26.47
CA CYS A 26 4.73 14.18 27.92
C CYS A 26 4.62 15.62 28.39
N LEU A 27 5.32 16.55 27.71
CA LEU A 27 5.30 17.98 28.03
C LEU A 27 3.97 18.69 27.70
N GLY A 28 3.03 18.02 27.03
CA GLY A 28 1.68 18.54 26.79
C GLY A 28 1.64 19.91 26.12
N GLU A 29 0.97 20.87 26.75
CA GLU A 29 0.79 22.24 26.22
C GLU A 29 2.09 23.03 26.20
N ALA A 30 3.00 22.84 27.15
CA ALA A 30 4.29 23.52 27.17
C ALA A 30 5.12 23.18 25.91
N ALA A 31 5.11 21.91 25.49
CA ALA A 31 5.71 21.52 24.21
C ALA A 31 5.00 22.14 23.00
N VAL A 32 3.68 22.32 23.07
CA VAL A 32 2.92 22.98 22.00
C VAL A 32 3.36 24.43 21.83
N GLU A 33 3.47 25.17 22.91
CA GLU A 33 3.90 26.57 22.93
C GLU A 33 5.33 26.72 22.44
N PHE A 34 6.26 25.96 23.04
CA PHE A 34 7.68 25.99 22.68
C PHE A 34 7.91 25.69 21.19
N LEU A 35 7.39 24.56 20.70
CA LEU A 35 7.58 24.17 19.31
C LEU A 35 6.84 25.10 18.35
N THR A 36 5.72 25.72 18.76
CA THR A 36 5.04 26.73 17.93
C THR A 36 5.92 27.97 17.78
N SER A 37 6.50 28.47 18.87
CA SER A 37 7.45 29.58 18.83
C SER A 37 8.67 29.26 17.95
N LEU A 38 9.29 28.08 18.16
CA LEU A 38 10.40 27.60 17.35
C LEU A 38 10.04 27.54 15.85
N PHE A 39 8.91 26.93 15.51
CA PHE A 39 8.49 26.76 14.12
C PHE A 39 8.10 28.08 13.45
N ASN A 40 7.57 29.05 14.20
CA ASN A 40 7.33 30.40 13.69
C ASN A 40 8.64 31.12 13.40
N ARG A 41 9.63 31.03 14.30
CA ARG A 41 10.96 31.58 14.07
C ARG A 41 11.66 30.95 12.86
N ILE A 42 11.54 29.64 12.68
CA ILE A 42 12.05 28.94 11.48
C ILE A 42 11.35 29.46 10.23
N LEU A 43 10.03 29.67 10.29
CA LEU A 43 9.27 30.18 9.16
C LEU A 43 9.64 31.63 8.83
N GLU A 44 9.86 32.49 9.82
CA GLU A 44 10.25 33.90 9.66
C GLU A 44 11.66 34.05 9.10
N SER A 45 12.63 33.34 9.70
CA SER A 45 14.03 33.38 9.30
C SER A 45 14.32 32.53 8.05
N GLU A 46 13.42 31.62 7.71
CA GLU A 46 13.56 30.61 6.66
C GLU A 46 14.76 29.66 6.86
N LYS A 47 15.29 29.61 8.09
CA LYS A 47 16.46 28.82 8.49
C LYS A 47 16.08 27.83 9.59
N MET A 48 16.51 26.58 9.44
CA MET A 48 16.37 25.53 10.44
C MET A 48 17.67 25.34 11.25
N PRO A 49 17.60 24.71 12.44
CA PRO A 49 18.79 24.35 13.22
C PRO A 49 19.77 23.48 12.42
N GLU A 50 21.08 23.74 12.56
CA GLU A 50 22.13 23.03 11.82
C GLU A 50 22.22 21.55 12.25
N GLU A 51 21.82 21.22 13.49
CA GLU A 51 21.77 19.85 14.01
C GLU A 51 20.83 18.96 13.20
N TRP A 52 19.77 19.54 12.60
CA TRP A 52 18.80 18.79 11.79
C TRP A 52 19.36 18.35 10.43
N ARG A 53 20.52 18.88 10.01
CA ARG A 53 21.17 18.47 8.76
C ARG A 53 21.82 17.10 8.85
N ARG A 54 22.15 16.64 10.06
CA ARG A 54 22.79 15.34 10.29
C ARG A 54 21.74 14.25 10.39
N SER A 55 22.12 13.05 9.98
CA SER A 55 21.22 11.91 9.97
C SER A 55 21.97 10.59 9.93
N VAL A 56 21.30 9.52 10.36
CA VAL A 56 21.86 8.16 10.36
C VAL A 56 21.08 7.27 9.42
N LEU A 57 21.73 6.74 8.39
CA LEU A 57 21.17 5.74 7.49
C LEU A 57 21.34 4.35 8.09
N VAL A 58 20.24 3.63 8.26
CA VAL A 58 20.23 2.23 8.71
C VAL A 58 19.83 1.34 7.53
N PRO A 59 20.73 0.48 7.02
CA PRO A 59 20.40 -0.44 5.94
C PRO A 59 19.51 -1.58 6.45
N ILE A 60 18.36 -1.78 5.82
CA ILE A 60 17.44 -2.88 6.12
C ILE A 60 17.41 -3.84 4.94
N PHE A 61 17.79 -5.09 5.18
CA PHE A 61 17.76 -6.13 4.15
C PHE A 61 16.33 -6.39 3.65
N LYS A 62 16.13 -6.44 2.34
CA LYS A 62 14.84 -6.68 1.70
C LYS A 62 14.37 -8.14 1.83
N ASN A 63 15.15 -9.01 2.48
CA ASN A 63 14.91 -10.44 2.60
C ASN A 63 14.80 -11.14 1.25
N LYS A 64 15.59 -10.69 0.27
CA LYS A 64 15.60 -11.21 -1.10
C LYS A 64 16.99 -11.04 -1.72
N GLY A 65 17.41 -12.07 -2.46
CA GLY A 65 18.69 -12.08 -3.15
C GLY A 65 19.87 -12.25 -2.21
N ASP A 66 21.06 -11.98 -2.73
CA ASP A 66 22.32 -12.05 -2.00
C ASP A 66 22.44 -10.93 -0.94
N THR A 67 22.82 -11.31 0.28
CA THR A 67 23.08 -10.40 1.40
C THR A 67 24.33 -9.56 1.22
N GLN A 68 25.25 -9.92 0.31
CA GLN A 68 26.43 -9.11 0.01
C GLN A 68 26.14 -7.99 -1.00
N ASN A 69 25.02 -8.07 -1.73
CA ASN A 69 24.65 -7.05 -2.69
C ASN A 69 23.91 -5.88 -2.01
N CYS A 70 24.54 -4.70 -1.97
CA CYS A 70 23.99 -3.48 -1.39
C CYS A 70 22.62 -3.07 -1.97
N ASN A 71 22.31 -3.42 -3.22
CA ASN A 71 21.00 -3.11 -3.83
C ASN A 71 19.84 -3.89 -3.18
N ASN A 72 20.13 -4.97 -2.47
CA ASN A 72 19.15 -5.75 -1.72
C ASN A 72 18.85 -5.15 -0.34
N TYR A 73 19.40 -3.98 -0.02
CA TYR A 73 19.07 -3.23 1.19
C TYR A 73 18.21 -2.00 0.87
N ARG A 74 17.45 -1.54 1.87
CA ARG A 74 16.73 -0.27 1.88
C ARG A 74 17.32 0.59 2.98
N GLY A 75 17.92 1.72 2.63
CA GLY A 75 18.47 2.67 3.60
C GLY A 75 17.36 3.51 4.23
N ILE A 76 17.08 3.32 5.52
CA ILE A 76 16.14 4.19 6.25
C ILE A 76 16.92 5.28 6.97
N LYS A 77 16.56 6.53 6.70
CA LYS A 77 17.17 7.72 7.31
C LYS A 77 16.51 8.02 8.66
N LEU A 78 17.27 7.91 9.74
CA LEU A 78 16.93 8.39 11.07
C LEU A 78 17.29 9.88 11.14
N MET A 79 16.28 10.70 11.41
CA MET A 79 16.35 12.15 11.50
C MET A 79 15.71 12.59 12.81
N SER A 80 16.04 13.80 13.27
CA SER A 80 15.44 14.41 14.45
C SER A 80 13.91 14.26 14.47
N HIS A 81 13.36 13.83 15.61
CA HIS A 81 11.91 13.78 15.78
C HIS A 81 11.28 15.17 15.73
N THR A 82 12.01 16.20 16.18
CA THR A 82 11.59 17.59 16.14
C THR A 82 11.50 18.11 14.70
N MET A 83 12.48 17.76 13.85
CA MET A 83 12.41 18.03 12.42
C MET A 83 11.20 17.35 11.78
N LYS A 84 10.92 16.08 12.12
CA LYS A 84 9.74 15.36 11.59
C LYS A 84 8.42 16.01 12.03
N LEU A 85 8.36 16.63 13.21
CA LEU A 85 7.20 17.41 13.64
C LEU A 85 7.03 18.66 12.76
N TRP A 86 8.12 19.36 12.48
CA TRP A 86 8.13 20.51 11.58
C TRP A 86 7.67 20.14 10.17
N GLU A 87 8.25 19.08 9.60
CA GLU A 87 7.86 18.51 8.30
C GLU A 87 6.35 18.22 8.23
N ARG A 88 5.76 17.65 9.29
CA ARG A 88 4.31 17.39 9.36
C ARG A 88 3.47 18.67 9.38
N VAL A 89 3.97 19.73 10.02
CA VAL A 89 3.28 21.03 10.04
C VAL A 89 3.32 21.64 8.64
N VAL A 90 4.49 21.62 7.98
CA VAL A 90 4.65 22.10 6.60
C VAL A 90 3.77 21.29 5.64
N GLU A 91 3.84 19.96 5.68
CA GLU A 91 3.02 19.05 4.87
C GLU A 91 1.52 19.37 5.03
N ALA A 92 1.03 19.51 6.26
CA ALA A 92 -0.37 19.81 6.53
C ALA A 92 -0.82 21.18 6.00
N ARG A 93 0.10 22.14 5.84
CA ARG A 93 -0.19 23.45 5.22
C ARG A 93 -0.14 23.37 3.70
N LEU A 94 0.84 22.66 3.13
CA LEU A 94 0.97 22.47 1.68
C LEU A 94 -0.22 21.70 1.09
N ARG A 95 -0.68 20.64 1.76
CA ARG A 95 -1.86 19.86 1.33
C ARG A 95 -3.17 20.65 1.28
N LYS A 96 -3.24 21.85 1.87
CA LYS A 96 -4.40 22.73 1.76
C LYS A 96 -4.37 23.61 0.52
N LYS A 97 -3.19 23.78 -0.09
CA LYS A 97 -2.95 24.69 -1.22
C LYS A 97 -2.66 23.95 -2.52
N VAL A 98 -2.10 22.75 -2.42
CA VAL A 98 -1.72 21.92 -3.56
C VAL A 98 -2.66 20.74 -3.63
N GLU A 99 -3.40 20.67 -4.73
CA GLU A 99 -4.17 19.49 -5.10
C GLU A 99 -3.29 18.54 -5.91
N ILE A 100 -3.46 17.24 -5.67
CA ILE A 100 -2.76 16.17 -6.37
C ILE A 100 -3.84 15.36 -7.11
N CYS A 101 -3.54 14.92 -8.32
CA CYS A 101 -4.49 14.22 -9.19
C CYS A 101 -5.17 13.00 -8.56
N GLU A 102 -6.35 12.68 -9.09
CA GLU A 102 -7.18 11.59 -8.59
C GLU A 102 -6.58 10.19 -8.86
N GLN A 103 -5.69 10.08 -9.86
CA GLN A 103 -5.00 8.86 -10.25
C GLN A 103 -3.91 8.44 -9.25
N GLN A 104 -3.47 9.36 -8.38
CA GLN A 104 -2.52 9.06 -7.33
C GLN A 104 -3.24 8.55 -6.08
N TYR A 105 -3.05 7.27 -5.78
CA TYR A 105 -3.57 6.58 -4.60
C TYR A 105 -2.54 6.54 -3.46
N GLY A 106 -1.25 6.62 -3.79
CA GLY A 106 -0.15 6.58 -2.83
C GLY A 106 -0.08 7.85 -2.00
N PHE A 107 0.00 7.70 -0.68
CA PHE A 107 0.15 8.82 0.28
C PHE A 107 -0.95 9.88 0.24
N MET A 108 -2.09 9.56 -0.37
CA MET A 108 -3.24 10.46 -0.47
C MET A 108 -4.28 10.18 0.63
N PRO A 109 -4.84 11.21 1.27
CA PRO A 109 -5.89 11.02 2.26
C PRO A 109 -7.12 10.37 1.60
N ARG A 110 -7.79 9.49 2.36
CA ARG A 110 -9.04 8.80 1.96
C ARG A 110 -8.92 7.84 0.76
N LYS A 111 -7.71 7.60 0.28
CA LYS A 111 -7.35 6.54 -0.69
C LYS A 111 -6.53 5.46 0.00
N SER A 112 -6.64 4.24 -0.50
CA SER A 112 -6.05 3.03 0.06
C SER A 112 -5.52 2.13 -1.04
N THR A 113 -4.64 1.19 -0.67
CA THR A 113 -4.21 0.13 -1.59
C THR A 113 -5.39 -0.72 -2.05
N THR A 114 -6.38 -0.94 -1.17
CA THR A 114 -7.61 -1.68 -1.48
C THR A 114 -8.41 -1.02 -2.61
N ASP A 115 -8.42 0.32 -2.70
CA ASP A 115 -9.09 1.05 -3.79
C ASP A 115 -8.50 0.69 -5.15
N ALA A 116 -7.18 0.81 -5.30
CA ALA A 116 -6.48 0.54 -6.55
C ALA A 116 -6.52 -0.95 -6.92
N ILE A 117 -6.35 -1.85 -5.94
CA ILE A 117 -6.49 -3.30 -6.16
C ILE A 117 -7.91 -3.63 -6.64
N PHE A 118 -8.93 -3.07 -5.97
CA PHE A 118 -10.32 -3.29 -6.34
C PHE A 118 -10.62 -2.77 -7.75
N ALA A 119 -10.16 -1.56 -8.07
CA ALA A 119 -10.38 -0.95 -9.38
C ALA A 119 -9.77 -1.79 -10.50
N LEU A 120 -8.51 -2.20 -10.35
CA LEU A 120 -7.85 -3.08 -11.31
C LEU A 120 -8.61 -4.41 -11.46
N ARG A 121 -8.92 -5.11 -10.35
CA ARG A 121 -9.64 -6.39 -10.40
C ARG A 121 -10.99 -6.28 -11.08
N MET A 122 -11.76 -5.23 -10.81
CA MET A 122 -13.05 -5.01 -11.44
C MET A 122 -12.91 -4.72 -12.94
N LEU A 123 -11.88 -3.97 -13.35
CA LEU A 123 -11.60 -3.71 -14.75
C LEU A 123 -11.29 -5.03 -15.47
N MET A 124 -10.36 -5.81 -14.92
CA MET A 124 -9.99 -7.12 -15.43
C MET A 124 -11.20 -8.08 -15.52
N GLU A 125 -12.04 -8.14 -14.48
CA GLU A 125 -13.24 -8.98 -14.46
C GLU A 125 -14.24 -8.59 -15.56
N LYS A 126 -14.47 -7.29 -15.77
CA LYS A 126 -15.43 -6.81 -16.79
C LYS A 126 -14.96 -7.07 -18.21
N TYR A 127 -13.68 -6.84 -18.51
CA TYR A 127 -13.12 -7.15 -19.83
C TYR A 127 -13.10 -8.64 -20.11
N ARG A 128 -12.77 -9.46 -19.10
CA ARG A 128 -12.88 -10.92 -19.15
C ARG A 128 -14.30 -11.35 -19.53
N ASP A 129 -15.30 -10.83 -18.81
CA ASP A 129 -16.71 -11.15 -19.02
C ASP A 129 -17.25 -10.65 -20.36
N GLY A 130 -16.74 -9.53 -20.89
CA GLY A 130 -17.08 -9.02 -22.22
C GLY A 130 -16.39 -9.76 -23.36
N GLN A 131 -15.50 -10.73 -23.07
CA GLN A 131 -14.64 -11.40 -24.06
C GLN A 131 -13.81 -10.41 -24.91
N LYS A 132 -13.40 -9.31 -24.28
CA LYS A 132 -12.54 -8.28 -24.86
C LYS A 132 -11.13 -8.36 -24.32
N GLU A 133 -10.17 -7.96 -25.14
CA GLU A 133 -8.78 -7.84 -24.72
C GLU A 133 -8.61 -6.66 -23.76
N LEU A 134 -7.75 -6.86 -22.76
CA LEU A 134 -7.28 -5.79 -21.89
C LEU A 134 -5.78 -5.97 -21.69
N HIS A 135 -5.03 -4.94 -22.02
CA HIS A 135 -3.59 -4.88 -21.93
C HIS A 135 -3.20 -4.05 -20.71
N CYS A 136 -2.42 -4.61 -19.79
CA CYS A 136 -1.97 -3.96 -18.57
C CYS A 136 -0.45 -3.98 -18.52
N VAL A 137 0.18 -2.81 -18.35
CA VAL A 137 1.62 -2.69 -18.08
C VAL A 137 1.80 -2.19 -16.65
N PHE A 138 2.57 -2.94 -15.88
CA PHE A 138 2.96 -2.61 -14.51
C PHE A 138 4.37 -2.02 -14.54
N VAL A 139 4.48 -0.72 -14.33
CA VAL A 139 5.73 0.03 -14.41
C VAL A 139 6.29 0.26 -13.00
N ASP A 140 7.57 -0.07 -12.80
CA ASP A 140 8.33 0.18 -11.57
C ASP A 140 9.44 1.19 -11.88
N LEU A 141 9.70 2.12 -10.96
CA LEU A 141 10.78 3.10 -11.09
C LEU A 141 12.03 2.65 -10.33
N GLU A 142 13.20 2.82 -10.94
CA GLU A 142 14.46 2.48 -10.30
C GLU A 142 14.78 3.43 -9.15
N LYS A 143 14.77 2.94 -7.91
CA LYS A 143 15.18 3.73 -6.71
C LYS A 143 14.49 5.11 -6.70
N ALA A 144 13.17 5.14 -6.94
CA ALA A 144 12.39 6.36 -7.15
C ALA A 144 12.73 7.49 -6.18
N TYR A 145 12.78 7.23 -4.86
CA TYR A 145 13.09 8.26 -3.87
C TYR A 145 14.53 8.75 -3.96
N ASP A 146 15.49 7.85 -4.18
CA ASP A 146 16.91 8.17 -4.16
C ASP A 146 17.37 8.87 -5.45
N ARG A 147 16.58 8.77 -6.54
CA ARG A 147 16.89 9.37 -7.84
C ARG A 147 16.28 10.75 -8.08
N VAL A 148 15.34 11.21 -7.25
CA VAL A 148 14.66 12.50 -7.46
C VAL A 148 15.68 13.63 -7.61
N PRO A 149 15.77 14.30 -8.78
CA PRO A 149 16.61 15.49 -8.92
C PRO A 149 16.01 16.64 -8.11
N ARG A 150 16.84 17.32 -7.30
CA ARG A 150 16.38 18.40 -6.42
C ARG A 150 15.87 19.61 -7.21
N GLU A 151 16.57 19.98 -8.28
CA GLU A 151 16.15 21.08 -9.15
C GLU A 151 14.77 20.84 -9.76
N GLU A 152 14.50 19.61 -10.18
CA GLU A 152 13.17 19.24 -10.71
C GLU A 152 12.09 19.33 -9.63
N LEU A 153 12.42 18.93 -8.39
CA LEU A 153 11.50 19.06 -7.26
C LEU A 153 11.17 20.53 -6.97
N TRP A 154 12.17 21.41 -6.98
CA TRP A 154 11.99 22.85 -6.78
C TRP A 154 11.14 23.47 -7.87
N TYR A 155 11.40 23.10 -9.12
CA TYR A 155 10.60 23.49 -10.27
C TYR A 155 9.13 23.04 -10.11
N CYS A 156 8.90 21.77 -9.78
CA CYS A 156 7.56 21.23 -9.58
C CYS A 156 6.82 21.86 -8.39
N MET A 157 7.53 22.26 -7.33
CA MET A 157 6.93 23.01 -6.21
C MET A 157 6.36 24.34 -6.68
N ARG A 158 7.11 25.11 -7.48
CA ARG A 158 6.65 26.38 -8.03
C ARG A 158 5.48 26.22 -8.98
N LEU A 159 5.57 25.25 -9.90
CA LEU A 159 4.46 24.92 -10.81
C LEU A 159 3.18 24.51 -10.08
N SER A 160 3.33 23.89 -8.90
CA SER A 160 2.20 23.48 -8.06
C SER A 160 1.60 24.62 -7.24
N GLY A 161 2.03 25.87 -7.44
CA GLY A 161 1.53 27.04 -6.71
C GLY A 161 2.01 27.10 -5.25
N VAL A 162 3.09 26.42 -4.90
CA VAL A 162 3.67 26.53 -3.56
C VAL A 162 4.29 27.92 -3.40
N ALA A 163 3.85 28.64 -2.36
CA ALA A 163 4.38 29.97 -2.07
C ALA A 163 5.90 29.93 -1.84
N GLU A 164 6.62 30.93 -2.36
CA GLU A 164 8.09 31.00 -2.32
C GLU A 164 8.69 30.83 -0.92
N LYS A 165 7.99 31.33 0.10
CA LYS A 165 8.39 31.14 1.50
C LYS A 165 8.48 29.67 1.92
N TYR A 166 7.51 28.84 1.49
CA TYR A 166 7.55 27.40 1.75
C TYR A 166 8.58 26.69 0.87
N HIS A 167 8.76 27.15 -0.37
CA HIS A 167 9.83 26.66 -1.23
C HIS A 167 11.20 26.86 -0.57
N ARG A 168 11.53 28.05 -0.08
CA ARG A 168 12.81 28.33 0.61
C ARG A 168 13.00 27.51 1.87
N VAL A 169 11.96 27.40 2.70
CA VAL A 169 11.98 26.54 3.90
C VAL A 169 12.27 25.08 3.56
N VAL A 170 11.59 24.52 2.55
CA VAL A 170 11.80 23.12 2.16
C VAL A 170 13.17 22.95 1.49
N HIS A 171 13.58 23.87 0.62
CA HIS A 171 14.92 23.88 0.01
C HIS A 171 16.01 23.81 1.08
N TYR A 172 15.90 24.65 2.12
CA TYR A 172 16.85 24.69 3.24
C TYR A 172 16.92 23.36 4.03
N MET A 173 15.84 22.55 4.03
CA MET A 173 15.83 21.22 4.66
C MET A 173 16.71 20.20 3.96
N TYR A 174 16.91 20.35 2.65
CA TYR A 174 17.68 19.41 1.84
C TYR A 174 19.13 19.89 1.62
N GLU A 175 19.35 21.20 1.68
CA GLU A 175 20.67 21.81 1.53
C GLU A 175 21.67 21.32 2.61
N ARG A 176 22.93 21.09 2.21
CA ARG A 176 24.03 20.71 3.12
C ARG A 176 23.71 19.51 4.04
N SER A 177 22.84 18.60 3.59
CA SER A 177 22.47 17.41 4.35
C SER A 177 23.62 16.42 4.43
N MET A 178 23.99 16.02 5.64
CA MET A 178 25.05 15.05 5.93
C MET A 178 24.45 13.75 6.48
N THR A 179 25.00 12.61 6.05
CA THR A 179 24.53 11.28 6.48
C THR A 179 25.71 10.40 6.85
N VAL A 180 25.55 9.62 7.93
CA VAL A 180 26.42 8.49 8.26
C VAL A 180 25.66 7.18 8.08
N VAL A 181 26.32 6.10 7.67
CA VAL A 181 25.70 4.77 7.65
C VAL A 181 26.01 4.06 8.96
N ARG A 182 24.97 3.54 9.64
CA ARG A 182 25.12 2.68 10.82
C ARG A 182 25.02 1.22 10.41
N CYS A 183 26.12 0.50 10.55
CA CYS A 183 26.25 -0.92 10.29
C CYS A 183 26.54 -1.70 11.59
N ALA A 184 26.56 -3.04 11.51
CA ALA A 184 26.85 -3.89 12.68
C ALA A 184 28.26 -3.67 13.25
N VAL A 185 29.21 -3.23 12.42
CA VAL A 185 30.62 -2.98 12.79
C VAL A 185 30.89 -1.56 13.27
N GLY A 186 29.89 -0.66 13.24
CA GLY A 186 30.06 0.75 13.61
C GLY A 186 29.42 1.72 12.62
N GLN A 187 29.79 2.99 12.75
CA GLN A 187 29.37 4.05 11.83
C GLN A 187 30.45 4.34 10.80
N THR A 188 30.03 4.65 9.57
CA THR A 188 30.94 5.12 8.51
C THR A 188 31.29 6.60 8.70
N GLU A 189 32.24 7.07 7.90
CA GLU A 189 32.45 8.52 7.70
C GLU A 189 31.19 9.21 7.16
N GLU A 190 31.10 10.52 7.41
CA GLU A 190 29.98 11.33 6.95
C GLU A 190 30.12 11.63 5.45
N PHE A 191 29.01 11.56 4.72
CA PHE A 191 28.95 11.95 3.32
C PHE A 191 27.77 12.90 3.05
N LYS A 192 27.95 13.74 2.02
CA LYS A 192 26.93 14.68 1.54
C LYS A 192 25.86 13.94 0.75
N VAL A 193 24.60 14.30 0.98
CA VAL A 193 23.47 13.84 0.16
C VAL A 193 23.04 14.98 -0.75
N GLU A 194 23.16 14.78 -2.05
CA GLU A 194 22.89 15.80 -3.08
C GLU A 194 21.65 15.51 -3.93
N VAL A 195 21.25 14.25 -4.02
CA VAL A 195 20.11 13.80 -4.82
C VAL A 195 19.12 13.03 -3.95
N GLY A 196 17.86 13.03 -4.34
CA GLY A 196 16.83 12.21 -3.76
C GLY A 196 16.12 12.84 -2.55
N LEU A 197 15.04 12.17 -2.17
CA LEU A 197 14.21 12.49 -1.03
C LEU A 197 14.68 11.72 0.21
N HIS A 198 14.50 12.32 1.39
CA HIS A 198 14.83 11.66 2.65
C HIS A 198 13.87 10.49 2.93
N GLN A 199 14.35 9.24 2.80
CA GLN A 199 13.57 8.04 3.15
C GLN A 199 13.37 7.96 4.67
N GLY A 200 12.16 8.25 5.14
CA GLY A 200 11.83 8.32 6.58
C GLY A 200 11.41 9.72 7.06
N SER A 201 11.49 10.72 6.17
CA SER A 201 10.84 12.02 6.33
C SER A 201 9.34 11.91 6.32
N ALA A 202 8.68 12.79 7.09
CA ALA A 202 7.23 12.93 7.04
C ALA A 202 6.76 13.73 5.82
N LEU A 203 7.61 14.60 5.26
CA LEU A 203 7.29 15.47 4.13
C LEU A 203 7.59 14.82 2.77
N SER A 204 8.66 14.01 2.67
CA SER A 204 9.07 13.35 1.42
C SER A 204 7.94 12.65 0.65
N PRO A 205 7.00 11.89 1.29
CA PRO A 205 5.94 11.24 0.54
C PRO A 205 4.99 12.19 -0.19
N PHE A 206 4.72 13.36 0.39
CA PHE A 206 3.92 14.39 -0.25
C PHE A 206 4.68 15.08 -1.39
N LEU A 207 5.96 15.41 -1.17
CA LEU A 207 6.83 15.97 -2.22
C LEU A 207 6.95 15.02 -3.41
N PHE A 208 7.10 13.72 -3.16
CA PHE A 208 7.13 12.71 -4.20
C PHE A 208 5.81 12.63 -4.98
N ALA A 209 4.67 12.65 -4.28
CA ALA A 209 3.37 12.61 -4.93
C ALA A 209 3.13 13.85 -5.82
N MET A 210 3.53 15.05 -5.35
CA MET A 210 3.46 16.30 -6.12
C MET A 210 4.43 16.30 -7.32
N LEU A 211 5.64 15.77 -7.16
CA LEU A 211 6.57 15.58 -8.28
C LEU A 211 5.94 14.67 -9.34
N MET A 212 5.49 13.47 -8.95
CA MET A 212 4.87 12.51 -9.87
C MET A 212 3.63 13.10 -10.54
N ASP A 213 2.83 13.88 -9.81
CA ASP A 213 1.69 14.60 -10.37
C ASP A 213 2.10 15.51 -11.53
N ARG A 214 3.13 16.35 -11.34
CA ARG A 214 3.60 17.28 -12.36
C ARG A 214 4.35 16.62 -13.51
N LEU A 215 5.08 15.54 -13.24
CA LEU A 215 5.77 14.78 -14.28
C LEU A 215 4.81 14.04 -15.22
N THR A 216 3.60 13.73 -14.74
CA THR A 216 2.65 12.88 -15.45
C THR A 216 1.42 13.62 -15.97
N ASP A 217 1.38 14.95 -15.84
CA ASP A 217 0.22 15.79 -16.15
C ASP A 217 -0.31 15.57 -17.58
N GLU A 218 0.61 15.51 -18.55
CA GLU A 218 0.30 15.40 -19.98
C GLU A 218 0.01 13.97 -20.47
N VAL A 219 0.31 12.96 -19.65
CA VAL A 219 0.30 11.54 -20.07
C VAL A 219 -0.70 10.67 -19.31
N ARG A 220 -1.17 11.16 -18.15
CA ARG A 220 -2.14 10.45 -17.34
C ARG A 220 -3.52 10.46 -17.97
N GLN A 221 -4.18 9.31 -17.90
CA GLN A 221 -5.59 9.17 -18.24
C GLN A 221 -6.42 9.01 -16.96
N GLU A 222 -7.73 9.11 -17.07
CA GLU A 222 -8.62 8.86 -15.94
C GLU A 222 -8.48 7.44 -15.40
N SER A 223 -8.60 7.26 -14.09
CA SER A 223 -8.72 5.91 -13.52
C SER A 223 -9.98 5.22 -14.08
N PRO A 224 -9.93 3.93 -14.42
CA PRO A 224 -8.90 2.96 -14.07
C PRO A 224 -7.79 2.79 -15.12
N TRP A 225 -7.75 3.59 -16.19
CA TRP A 225 -6.77 3.45 -17.30
C TRP A 225 -5.35 3.78 -16.87
N THR A 226 -5.21 4.77 -15.98
CA THR A 226 -3.98 5.02 -15.25
C THR A 226 -4.25 4.99 -13.75
N MET A 227 -3.43 4.23 -13.02
CA MET A 227 -3.43 4.21 -11.56
C MET A 227 -1.99 4.26 -11.05
N MET A 228 -1.71 5.22 -10.17
CA MET A 228 -0.41 5.37 -9.52
C MET A 228 -0.54 5.12 -8.03
N PHE A 229 0.37 4.35 -7.45
CA PHE A 229 0.55 4.24 -6.02
C PHE A 229 2.00 4.52 -5.69
N ALA A 230 2.31 5.79 -5.45
CA ALA A 230 3.69 6.26 -5.38
C ALA A 230 4.46 5.89 -6.66
N ASP A 231 5.45 4.99 -6.57
CA ASP A 231 6.30 4.52 -7.66
C ASP A 231 5.72 3.34 -8.46
N ASP A 232 4.70 2.65 -7.93
CA ASP A 232 4.00 1.58 -8.64
C ASP A 232 2.95 2.20 -9.59
N ILE A 233 3.15 2.09 -10.90
CA ILE A 233 2.24 2.64 -11.92
C ILE A 233 1.61 1.49 -12.71
N VAL A 234 0.31 1.60 -12.97
CA VAL A 234 -0.43 0.69 -13.86
C VAL A 234 -1.03 1.48 -15.00
N ILE A 235 -0.75 1.03 -16.22
CA ILE A 235 -1.27 1.57 -17.47
C ILE A 235 -2.10 0.48 -18.12
N CYS A 236 -3.36 0.78 -18.42
CA CYS A 236 -4.30 -0.16 -19.05
C CYS A 236 -4.79 0.40 -20.38
N SER A 237 -4.95 -0.47 -21.38
CA SER A 237 -5.55 -0.12 -22.66
C SER A 237 -6.30 -1.30 -23.29
N GLU A 238 -7.20 -1.00 -24.23
CA GLU A 238 -7.96 -2.02 -24.97
C GLU A 238 -7.16 -2.64 -26.14
N SER A 239 -6.10 -1.97 -26.60
CA SER A 239 -5.19 -2.49 -27.63
C SER A 239 -3.74 -2.53 -27.14
N ARG A 240 -2.98 -3.51 -27.65
CA ARG A 240 -1.55 -3.67 -27.40
C ARG A 240 -0.75 -2.49 -27.92
N GLU A 241 -1.05 -2.02 -29.13
CA GLU A 241 -0.38 -0.90 -29.79
C GLU A 241 -0.59 0.38 -28.98
N GLN A 242 -1.81 0.59 -28.48
CA GLN A 242 -2.12 1.74 -27.62
C GLN A 242 -1.38 1.69 -26.28
N VAL A 243 -1.28 0.52 -25.63
CA VAL A 243 -0.54 0.44 -24.36
C VAL A 243 0.98 0.61 -24.57
N GLU A 244 1.50 0.16 -25.72
CA GLU A 244 2.89 0.36 -26.11
C GLU A 244 3.20 1.85 -26.32
N GLU A 245 2.36 2.55 -27.08
CA GLU A 245 2.47 3.99 -27.27
C GLU A 245 2.37 4.75 -25.94
N GLN A 246 1.40 4.39 -25.09
CA GLN A 246 1.26 4.99 -23.76
C GLN A 246 2.49 4.75 -22.90
N LEU A 247 3.05 3.53 -22.91
CA LEU A 247 4.26 3.22 -22.14
C LEU A 247 5.45 4.09 -22.56
N GLU A 248 5.63 4.32 -23.87
CA GLU A 248 6.65 5.26 -24.37
C GLU A 248 6.36 6.70 -23.98
N ARG A 249 5.09 7.14 -24.10
CA ARG A 249 4.65 8.47 -23.67
C ARG A 249 4.90 8.68 -22.18
N TRP A 250 4.76 7.66 -21.34
CA TRP A 250 5.09 7.72 -19.92
C TRP A 250 6.58 7.73 -19.65
N ARG A 251 7.35 6.90 -20.36
CA ARG A 251 8.80 6.82 -20.22
C ARG A 251 9.47 8.16 -20.48
N PHE A 252 9.12 8.83 -21.57
CA PHE A 252 9.81 10.03 -22.03
C PHE A 252 9.89 11.16 -20.98
N PRO A 253 8.78 11.69 -20.41
CA PRO A 253 8.83 12.75 -19.42
C PRO A 253 9.48 12.30 -18.10
N LEU A 254 9.28 11.03 -17.69
CA LEU A 254 9.91 10.51 -16.48
C LEU A 254 11.43 10.46 -16.63
N GLU A 255 11.94 9.78 -17.66
CA GLU A 255 13.39 9.61 -17.87
C GLU A 255 14.07 10.95 -18.17
N ARG A 256 13.43 11.83 -18.95
CA ARG A 256 13.95 13.18 -19.25
C ARG A 256 14.18 14.01 -17.98
N ARG A 257 13.35 13.80 -16.95
CA ARG A 257 13.44 14.53 -15.68
C ARG A 257 14.07 13.68 -14.56
N GLY A 258 14.90 12.70 -14.92
CA GLY A 258 15.74 11.93 -14.00
C GLY A 258 15.07 10.72 -13.31
N MET A 259 13.80 10.45 -13.62
CA MET A 259 13.04 9.32 -13.06
C MET A 259 13.09 8.13 -14.01
N LYS A 260 13.99 7.18 -13.73
CA LYS A 260 14.24 6.05 -14.64
C LYS A 260 13.26 4.90 -14.45
N VAL A 261 12.70 4.40 -15.55
CA VAL A 261 11.85 3.19 -15.59
C VAL A 261 12.70 1.92 -15.46
N SER A 262 12.32 1.03 -14.55
CA SER A 262 12.99 -0.26 -14.34
C SER A 262 12.56 -1.29 -15.37
N ARG A 263 13.39 -1.53 -16.37
CA ARG A 263 13.10 -2.50 -17.46
C ARG A 263 12.92 -3.93 -16.97
N SER A 264 13.74 -4.36 -16.01
CA SER A 264 13.73 -5.74 -15.51
C SER A 264 12.53 -6.06 -14.61
N LYS A 265 11.88 -5.04 -14.05
CA LYS A 265 10.72 -5.19 -13.17
C LYS A 265 9.41 -4.74 -13.81
N THR A 266 9.48 -4.00 -14.91
CA THR A 266 8.29 -3.65 -15.68
C THR A 266 7.78 -4.92 -16.33
N GLU A 267 6.50 -5.25 -16.09
CA GLU A 267 5.89 -6.49 -16.56
C GLU A 267 4.58 -6.18 -17.30
N TYR A 268 4.29 -6.96 -18.33
CA TYR A 268 3.12 -6.83 -19.19
C TYR A 268 2.17 -8.02 -18.98
N MET A 269 0.87 -7.75 -18.89
CA MET A 269 -0.19 -8.76 -18.76
C MET A 269 -1.29 -8.49 -19.77
N CYS A 270 -1.84 -9.54 -20.37
CA CYS A 270 -2.98 -9.48 -21.27
C CYS A 270 -4.13 -10.35 -20.75
N ILE A 271 -5.37 -9.90 -20.92
CA ILE A 271 -6.59 -10.65 -20.65
C ILE A 271 -7.27 -10.97 -21.96
N ASN A 272 -7.84 -12.18 -22.10
CA ASN A 272 -8.53 -12.65 -23.29
C ASN A 272 -7.70 -12.53 -24.58
N GLU A 273 -6.39 -12.77 -24.47
CA GLU A 273 -5.44 -12.65 -25.57
C GLU A 273 -5.87 -13.47 -26.80
N ARG A 274 -5.98 -12.79 -27.93
CA ARG A 274 -6.29 -13.37 -29.24
C ARG A 274 -5.02 -13.69 -30.01
N ASP A 275 -4.04 -12.80 -29.95
CA ASP A 275 -2.74 -12.94 -30.64
C ASP A 275 -1.67 -13.54 -29.71
N GLN A 276 -1.63 -14.87 -29.65
CA GLN A 276 -0.70 -15.59 -28.79
C GLN A 276 0.77 -15.24 -29.09
N GLY A 277 1.47 -14.75 -28.07
CA GLY A 277 2.94 -14.68 -28.05
C GLY A 277 3.55 -13.31 -28.34
N ARG A 278 2.77 -12.30 -28.73
CA ARG A 278 3.31 -10.93 -28.86
C ARG A 278 3.34 -10.23 -27.51
N SER A 279 4.47 -9.60 -27.21
CA SER A 279 4.64 -8.70 -26.05
C SER A 279 4.54 -7.23 -26.47
N VAL A 280 4.50 -6.36 -25.47
CA VAL A 280 4.67 -4.91 -25.62
C VAL A 280 6.16 -4.59 -25.63
N ARG A 281 6.58 -3.61 -26.42
CA ARG A 281 7.97 -3.15 -26.46
C ARG A 281 8.17 -1.86 -25.68
N LEU A 282 9.36 -1.69 -25.14
CA LEU A 282 9.81 -0.47 -24.48
C LEU A 282 11.23 -0.16 -24.97
N GLN A 283 11.35 0.89 -25.78
CA GLN A 283 12.50 1.25 -26.62
C GLN A 283 12.97 0.10 -27.50
N GLY A 284 12.02 -0.59 -28.15
CA GLY A 284 12.30 -1.72 -29.02
C GLY A 284 12.60 -3.05 -28.30
N ALA A 285 12.86 -3.05 -26.99
CA ALA A 285 13.05 -4.27 -26.21
C ALA A 285 11.71 -4.83 -25.70
N GLU A 286 11.52 -6.14 -25.75
CA GLU A 286 10.29 -6.76 -25.25
C GLU A 286 10.18 -6.67 -23.73
N VAL A 287 9.04 -6.19 -23.26
CA VAL A 287 8.67 -6.22 -21.85
C VAL A 287 8.32 -7.64 -21.47
N LYS A 288 8.74 -8.08 -20.28
CA LYS A 288 8.44 -9.42 -19.79
C LYS A 288 6.94 -9.62 -19.64
N LYS A 289 6.38 -10.56 -20.40
CA LYS A 289 4.98 -10.94 -20.33
C LYS A 289 4.72 -11.92 -19.18
N VAL A 290 3.66 -11.69 -18.42
CA VAL A 290 3.30 -12.49 -17.25
C VAL A 290 1.82 -12.84 -17.22
N GLN A 291 1.51 -14.01 -16.68
CA GLN A 291 0.14 -14.47 -16.43
C GLN A 291 -0.35 -14.07 -15.02
N GLU A 292 0.58 -13.73 -14.12
CA GLU A 292 0.30 -13.28 -12.76
C GLU A 292 1.22 -12.12 -12.38
N PHE A 293 0.70 -11.16 -11.63
CA PHE A 293 1.48 -10.01 -11.13
C PHE A 293 1.14 -9.73 -9.67
N LYS A 294 2.12 -9.26 -8.87
CA LYS A 294 1.90 -8.86 -7.47
C LYS A 294 1.73 -7.34 -7.39
N TYR A 295 0.49 -6.87 -7.43
CA TYR A 295 0.14 -5.46 -7.32
C TYR A 295 -0.25 -5.07 -5.88
N LEU A 296 0.46 -4.10 -5.28
CA LEU A 296 0.18 -3.55 -3.93
C LEU A 296 0.01 -4.62 -2.84
N GLY A 297 0.76 -5.71 -2.99
CA GLY A 297 0.72 -6.84 -2.09
C GLY A 297 -0.19 -7.98 -2.52
N SER A 298 -1.18 -7.77 -3.39
CA SER A 298 -2.14 -8.76 -3.90
C SER A 298 -1.75 -9.33 -5.25
N THR A 299 -2.03 -10.61 -5.48
CA THR A 299 -1.78 -11.23 -6.78
C THR A 299 -3.01 -11.14 -7.67
N VAL A 300 -2.82 -10.52 -8.83
CA VAL A 300 -3.78 -10.48 -9.95
C VAL A 300 -3.34 -11.47 -11.02
N GLN A 301 -4.30 -12.10 -11.69
CA GLN A 301 -4.07 -13.09 -12.74
C GLN A 301 -4.95 -12.77 -13.95
N CYS A 302 -4.45 -13.07 -15.15
CA CYS A 302 -5.17 -12.86 -16.41
C CYS A 302 -6.46 -13.71 -16.52
N ASP A 303 -6.42 -14.94 -16.00
CA ASP A 303 -7.56 -15.86 -15.91
C ASP A 303 -8.58 -15.43 -14.84
N GLY A 304 -8.20 -14.44 -14.02
CA GLY A 304 -8.88 -13.95 -12.83
C GLY A 304 -9.22 -15.03 -11.82
N GLU A 305 -8.40 -16.08 -11.73
CA GLU A 305 -8.38 -16.97 -10.60
C GLU A 305 -7.82 -16.27 -9.35
N CYS A 306 -8.27 -16.73 -8.19
CA CYS A 306 -7.82 -16.21 -6.89
C CYS A 306 -6.98 -17.21 -6.11
N GLY A 307 -6.79 -18.44 -6.62
CA GLY A 307 -6.11 -19.51 -5.91
C GLY A 307 -4.67 -19.15 -5.51
N LYS A 308 -3.92 -18.51 -6.41
CA LYS A 308 -2.53 -18.13 -6.12
C LYS A 308 -2.43 -16.97 -5.11
N ASP A 309 -3.36 -16.02 -5.16
CA ASP A 309 -3.43 -14.95 -4.16
C ASP A 309 -3.73 -15.53 -2.77
N VAL A 310 -4.72 -16.43 -2.66
CA VAL A 310 -5.06 -17.13 -1.41
C VAL A 310 -3.87 -17.93 -0.88
N LYS A 311 -3.16 -18.69 -1.74
CA LYS A 311 -1.94 -19.41 -1.34
C LYS A 311 -0.87 -18.47 -0.79
N ARG A 312 -0.62 -17.34 -1.44
CA ARG A 312 0.34 -16.33 -0.97
C ARG A 312 -0.11 -15.69 0.35
N ARG A 313 -1.42 -15.50 0.57
CA ARG A 313 -1.96 -15.08 1.88
C ARG A 313 -1.74 -16.10 2.96
N VAL A 314 -2.00 -17.38 2.69
CA VAL A 314 -1.72 -18.48 3.60
C VAL A 314 -0.23 -18.52 3.98
N GLN A 315 0.67 -18.35 3.01
CA GLN A 315 2.11 -18.25 3.26
C GLN A 315 2.48 -17.02 4.11
N ALA A 316 1.86 -15.86 3.86
CA ALA A 316 2.05 -14.66 4.67
C ALA A 316 1.54 -14.87 6.10
N GLY A 317 0.40 -15.53 6.28
CA GLY A 317 -0.14 -15.95 7.58
C GLY A 317 0.83 -16.85 8.33
N TRP A 318 1.37 -17.89 7.69
CA TRP A 318 2.41 -18.76 8.28
C TRP A 318 3.68 -17.99 8.63
N SER A 319 4.09 -17.05 7.79
CA SER A 319 5.27 -16.22 8.06
C SER A 319 5.05 -15.32 9.29
N GLY A 320 3.83 -14.77 9.45
CA GLY A 320 3.42 -14.07 10.65
C GLY A 320 3.39 -14.98 11.88
N TRP A 321 2.80 -16.17 11.75
CA TRP A 321 2.71 -17.17 12.82
C TRP A 321 4.09 -17.60 13.32
N ARG A 322 5.05 -17.87 12.42
CA ARG A 322 6.43 -18.25 12.79
C ARG A 322 7.16 -17.17 13.57
N LYS A 323 6.90 -15.89 13.32
CA LYS A 323 7.52 -14.79 14.07
C LYS A 323 7.06 -14.72 15.53
N VAL A 324 5.90 -15.28 15.83
CA VAL A 324 5.32 -15.28 17.18
C VAL A 324 5.18 -16.70 17.74
N SER A 325 5.84 -17.68 17.12
CA SER A 325 5.77 -19.09 17.53
C SER A 325 6.27 -19.29 18.96
N GLY A 326 7.25 -18.50 19.41
CA GLY A 326 7.72 -18.54 20.81
C GLY A 326 6.61 -18.31 21.82
N VAL A 327 5.64 -17.42 21.53
CA VAL A 327 4.48 -17.17 22.38
C VAL A 327 3.36 -18.16 22.10
N LEU A 328 3.11 -18.47 20.82
CA LEU A 328 2.01 -19.36 20.42
C LEU A 328 2.23 -20.81 20.83
N CYS A 329 3.48 -21.28 20.89
CA CYS A 329 3.84 -22.64 21.28
C CYS A 329 4.19 -22.78 22.77
N ASP A 330 4.34 -21.68 23.53
CA ASP A 330 4.61 -21.77 24.98
C ASP A 330 3.38 -22.34 25.71
N ARG A 331 3.57 -23.41 26.46
CA ARG A 331 2.51 -24.09 27.23
C ARG A 331 2.00 -23.25 28.41
N ARG A 332 2.81 -22.31 28.92
CA ARG A 332 2.43 -21.39 30.01
C ARG A 332 1.47 -20.30 29.56
N VAL A 333 1.40 -20.05 28.25
CA VAL A 333 0.52 -19.03 27.69
C VAL A 333 -0.88 -19.59 27.51
N SER A 334 -1.88 -18.90 28.09
CA SER A 334 -3.28 -19.32 27.98
C SER A 334 -3.79 -19.33 26.53
N ALA A 335 -4.70 -20.25 26.23
CA ALA A 335 -5.31 -20.37 24.90
C ALA A 335 -5.96 -19.06 24.43
N ARG A 336 -6.59 -18.32 25.34
CA ARG A 336 -7.17 -17.01 25.07
C ARG A 336 -6.13 -15.98 24.62
N LEU A 337 -4.94 -15.95 25.25
CA LEU A 337 -3.87 -15.04 24.84
C LEU A 337 -3.29 -15.47 23.48
N LYS A 338 -3.10 -16.78 23.24
CA LYS A 338 -2.67 -17.29 21.93
C LYS A 338 -3.64 -16.89 20.81
N GLY A 339 -4.94 -17.04 21.07
CA GLY A 339 -5.98 -16.57 20.17
C GLY A 339 -5.94 -15.06 19.93
N LYS A 340 -5.68 -14.25 20.96
CA LYS A 340 -5.48 -12.79 20.79
C LYS A 340 -4.28 -12.49 19.89
N VAL A 341 -3.14 -13.15 20.11
CA VAL A 341 -1.93 -13.01 19.27
C VAL A 341 -2.24 -13.39 17.81
N TYR A 342 -2.90 -14.53 17.59
CA TYR A 342 -3.35 -14.95 16.26
C TYR A 342 -4.21 -13.89 15.57
N LYS A 343 -5.22 -13.35 16.28
CA LYS A 343 -6.12 -12.30 15.75
C LYS A 343 -5.39 -11.01 15.41
N THR A 344 -4.32 -10.68 16.12
CA THR A 344 -3.58 -9.42 15.93
C THR A 344 -2.47 -9.50 14.88
N VAL A 345 -1.83 -10.67 14.71
CA VAL A 345 -0.62 -10.81 13.86
C VAL A 345 -0.90 -11.66 12.64
N VAL A 346 -1.56 -12.81 12.83
CA VAL A 346 -1.70 -13.84 11.79
C VAL A 346 -2.92 -13.58 10.91
N ARG A 347 -4.08 -13.36 11.53
CA ARG A 347 -5.34 -13.13 10.79
C ARG A 347 -5.27 -11.93 9.84
N PRO A 348 -4.72 -10.76 10.22
CA PRO A 348 -4.63 -9.63 9.30
C PRO A 348 -3.77 -9.94 8.06
N ALA A 349 -2.70 -10.73 8.22
CA ALA A 349 -1.86 -11.15 7.10
C ALA A 349 -2.58 -12.13 6.16
N LEU A 350 -3.45 -13.00 6.71
CA LEU A 350 -4.31 -13.91 5.95
C LEU A 350 -5.39 -13.16 5.16
N LEU A 351 -5.98 -12.11 5.74
CA LEU A 351 -7.15 -11.44 5.18
C LEU A 351 -6.81 -10.32 4.17
N TYR A 352 -5.60 -9.74 4.23
CA TYR A 352 -5.25 -8.56 3.43
C TYR A 352 -5.60 -8.72 1.94
N GLY A 353 -6.44 -7.84 1.41
CA GLY A 353 -6.81 -7.77 -0.01
C GLY A 353 -7.92 -8.74 -0.44
N LEU A 354 -8.28 -9.73 0.39
CA LEU A 354 -9.33 -10.70 0.07
C LEU A 354 -10.74 -10.08 0.08
N GLU A 355 -10.91 -8.90 0.67
CA GLU A 355 -12.14 -8.11 0.58
C GLU A 355 -12.47 -7.64 -0.86
N THR A 356 -11.51 -7.75 -1.78
CA THR A 356 -11.66 -7.37 -3.21
C THR A 356 -11.80 -8.58 -4.14
N VAL A 357 -11.88 -9.79 -3.59
CA VAL A 357 -11.76 -11.05 -4.34
C VAL A 357 -13.04 -11.88 -4.24
N ALA A 358 -13.47 -12.43 -5.37
CA ALA A 358 -14.48 -13.49 -5.40
C ALA A 358 -13.87 -14.83 -4.95
N VAL A 359 -13.74 -15.03 -3.64
CA VAL A 359 -13.23 -16.29 -3.07
C VAL A 359 -14.25 -17.41 -3.32
N ARG A 360 -13.81 -18.60 -3.75
CA ARG A 360 -14.68 -19.77 -3.93
C ARG A 360 -14.58 -20.70 -2.72
N LYS A 361 -15.57 -21.58 -2.56
CA LYS A 361 -15.64 -22.57 -1.48
C LYS A 361 -14.34 -23.39 -1.31
N ARG A 362 -13.68 -23.76 -2.41
CA ARG A 362 -12.39 -24.49 -2.37
C ARG A 362 -11.30 -23.66 -1.68
N GLN A 363 -11.18 -22.37 -2.03
CA GLN A 363 -10.21 -21.48 -1.42
C GLN A 363 -10.57 -21.14 0.04
N GLU A 364 -11.86 -21.00 0.37
CA GLU A 364 -12.30 -20.86 1.77
C GLU A 364 -11.86 -22.06 2.60
N ALA A 365 -12.10 -23.28 2.10
CA ALA A 365 -11.66 -24.51 2.76
C ALA A 365 -10.13 -24.57 2.92
N GLU A 366 -9.36 -24.14 1.92
CA GLU A 366 -7.89 -24.06 2.01
C GLU A 366 -7.43 -23.12 3.14
N MET A 367 -8.07 -21.96 3.27
CA MET A 367 -7.79 -21.01 4.34
C MET A 367 -8.18 -21.57 5.72
N GLU A 368 -9.33 -22.22 5.83
CA GLU A 368 -9.78 -22.83 7.07
C GLU A 368 -8.86 -23.98 7.51
N VAL A 369 -8.38 -24.80 6.58
CA VAL A 369 -7.38 -25.84 6.86
C VAL A 369 -6.10 -25.21 7.39
N ALA A 370 -5.63 -24.11 6.80
CA ALA A 370 -4.45 -23.40 7.28
C ALA A 370 -4.65 -22.79 8.69
N GLU A 371 -5.79 -22.12 8.92
CA GLU A 371 -6.17 -21.60 10.24
C GLU A 371 -6.18 -22.70 11.29
N MET A 372 -6.88 -23.81 11.01
CA MET A 372 -7.00 -24.91 11.96
C MET A 372 -5.66 -25.56 12.27
N LYS A 373 -4.76 -25.69 11.28
CA LYS A 373 -3.39 -26.14 11.53
C LYS A 373 -2.67 -25.19 12.49
N MET A 374 -2.69 -23.88 12.23
CA MET A 374 -2.04 -22.88 13.09
C MET A 374 -2.58 -22.90 14.53
N LEU A 375 -3.91 -22.96 14.70
CA LEU A 375 -4.54 -23.02 16.01
C LEU A 375 -4.22 -24.32 16.76
N ARG A 376 -4.31 -25.47 16.09
CA ARG A 376 -3.95 -26.78 16.63
C ARG A 376 -2.51 -26.82 17.15
N PHE A 377 -1.56 -26.37 16.33
CA PHE A 377 -0.17 -26.24 16.76
C PHE A 377 -0.01 -25.33 17.98
N SER A 378 -0.72 -24.20 18.01
CA SER A 378 -0.63 -23.26 19.13
C SER A 378 -1.18 -23.87 20.43
N LEU A 379 -2.22 -24.70 20.34
CA LEU A 379 -2.82 -25.37 21.51
C LEU A 379 -2.16 -26.72 21.85
N GLY A 380 -1.17 -27.17 21.09
CA GLY A 380 -0.55 -28.48 21.29
C GLY A 380 -1.48 -29.66 21.00
N VAL A 381 -2.52 -29.45 20.19
CA VAL A 381 -3.51 -30.46 19.81
C VAL A 381 -3.20 -30.99 18.42
N THR A 382 -3.22 -32.30 18.25
CA THR A 382 -3.01 -33.01 16.99
C THR A 382 -4.35 -33.39 16.34
N ARG A 383 -4.30 -34.07 15.19
CA ARG A 383 -5.51 -34.67 14.59
C ARG A 383 -5.93 -35.96 15.29
N LEU A 384 -5.00 -36.63 16.00
CA LEU A 384 -5.26 -37.90 16.69
C LEU A 384 -6.13 -37.71 17.94
N ASP A 385 -6.11 -36.51 18.53
CA ASP A 385 -6.94 -36.17 19.69
C ASP A 385 -8.44 -36.07 19.36
N ARG A 386 -8.81 -36.14 18.07
CA ARG A 386 -10.20 -36.12 17.56
C ARG A 386 -11.07 -34.96 18.09
N ILE A 387 -10.44 -33.87 18.54
CA ILE A 387 -11.13 -32.66 19.01
C ILE A 387 -11.77 -31.94 17.83
N ARG A 388 -13.06 -31.60 17.98
CA ARG A 388 -13.85 -30.85 16.99
C ARG A 388 -13.28 -29.45 16.76
N ASN A 389 -13.39 -28.94 15.53
CA ASN A 389 -12.80 -27.65 15.14
C ASN A 389 -13.48 -26.48 15.87
N GLU A 390 -14.79 -26.57 16.12
CA GLU A 390 -15.58 -25.58 16.86
C GLU A 390 -15.05 -25.40 18.28
N TYR A 391 -14.66 -26.49 18.94
CA TYR A 391 -14.11 -26.46 20.29
C TYR A 391 -12.73 -25.78 20.34
N ILE A 392 -11.87 -26.07 19.36
CA ILE A 392 -10.54 -25.43 19.23
C ILE A 392 -10.68 -23.92 19.02
N ARG A 393 -11.58 -23.52 18.12
CA ARG A 393 -11.90 -22.11 17.85
C ARG A 393 -12.48 -21.42 19.08
N GLY A 394 -13.40 -22.07 19.79
CA GLY A 394 -13.98 -21.58 21.04
C GLY A 394 -12.92 -21.38 22.14
N THR A 395 -12.06 -22.39 22.34
CA THR A 395 -10.95 -22.35 23.30
C THR A 395 -9.97 -21.20 23.01
N ALA A 396 -9.71 -20.93 21.72
CA ALA A 396 -8.87 -19.82 21.30
C ALA A 396 -9.64 -18.48 21.18
N HIS A 397 -10.96 -18.43 21.40
CA HIS A 397 -11.78 -17.23 21.16
C HIS A 397 -11.59 -16.65 19.76
N VAL A 398 -11.66 -17.50 18.73
CA VAL A 398 -11.35 -17.19 17.33
C VAL A 398 -12.52 -17.61 16.44
N ALA A 399 -13.15 -16.65 15.78
CA ALA A 399 -14.11 -16.93 14.71
C ALA A 399 -13.42 -17.50 13.47
N CYS A 400 -14.20 -18.24 12.67
CA CYS A 400 -13.75 -18.85 11.43
C CYS A 400 -13.18 -17.81 10.45
N VAL A 401 -12.06 -18.12 9.80
CA VAL A 401 -11.42 -17.23 8.83
C VAL A 401 -12.33 -16.90 7.64
N SER A 402 -13.15 -17.85 7.16
CA SER A 402 -14.06 -17.63 6.02
C SER A 402 -15.16 -16.62 6.36
N ASP A 403 -15.75 -16.70 7.56
CA ASP A 403 -16.69 -15.69 8.05
C ASP A 403 -16.03 -14.32 8.19
N LYS A 404 -14.75 -14.27 8.54
CA LYS A 404 -13.98 -13.02 8.62
C LYS A 404 -13.67 -12.43 7.24
N VAL A 405 -13.44 -13.26 6.22
CA VAL A 405 -13.33 -12.81 4.82
C VAL A 405 -14.66 -12.22 4.35
N ARG A 406 -15.78 -12.91 4.60
CA ARG A 406 -17.13 -12.41 4.29
C ARG A 406 -17.42 -11.08 4.97
N GLU A 407 -17.19 -11.00 6.29
CA GLU A 407 -17.35 -9.76 7.07
C GLU A 407 -16.52 -8.61 6.46
N ALA A 408 -15.26 -8.87 6.08
CA ALA A 408 -14.39 -7.87 5.48
C ALA A 408 -14.92 -7.40 4.13
N ARG A 409 -15.42 -8.31 3.29
CA ARG A 409 -15.99 -8.00 1.97
C ARG A 409 -17.26 -7.18 2.06
N LEU A 410 -18.21 -7.56 2.91
CA LEU A 410 -19.45 -6.79 3.13
C LEU A 410 -19.14 -5.41 3.75
N ARG A 411 -18.15 -5.32 4.63
CA ARG A 411 -17.69 -4.04 5.17
C ARG A 411 -17.09 -3.14 4.08
N TRP A 412 -16.27 -3.71 3.19
CA TRP A 412 -15.69 -3.01 2.05
C TRP A 412 -16.76 -2.56 1.06
N PHE A 413 -17.66 -3.44 0.64
CA PHE A 413 -18.77 -3.09 -0.24
C PHE A 413 -19.62 -1.95 0.34
N GLY A 414 -19.96 -2.04 1.64
CA GLY A 414 -20.66 -0.95 2.30
C GLY A 414 -19.85 0.36 2.33
N HIS A 415 -18.53 0.29 2.44
CA HIS A 415 -17.67 1.47 2.32
C HIS A 415 -17.82 2.10 0.93
N VAL A 416 -17.69 1.30 -0.12
CA VAL A 416 -17.79 1.74 -1.53
C VAL A 416 -19.15 2.37 -1.80
N GLN A 417 -20.24 1.69 -1.44
CA GLN A 417 -21.61 2.15 -1.68
C GLN A 417 -21.96 3.48 -0.99
N ARG A 418 -21.33 3.80 0.15
CA ARG A 418 -21.53 5.08 0.85
C ARG A 418 -20.68 6.23 0.29
N ARG A 419 -19.84 5.97 -0.71
CA ARG A 419 -19.07 7.02 -1.38
C ARG A 419 -19.89 7.64 -2.52
N ASP A 420 -19.46 8.82 -2.92
CA ASP A 420 -19.95 9.53 -4.09
C ASP A 420 -19.79 8.72 -5.40
N SER A 421 -20.59 9.02 -6.43
CA SER A 421 -20.52 8.36 -7.74
C SER A 421 -19.16 8.47 -8.41
N GLU A 422 -18.43 9.58 -8.22
CA GLU A 422 -17.10 9.80 -8.80
C GLU A 422 -16.01 8.94 -8.16
N TYR A 423 -16.27 8.37 -6.98
CA TYR A 423 -15.31 7.49 -6.33
C TYR A 423 -15.08 6.23 -7.16
N ILE A 424 -13.81 5.88 -7.38
CA ILE A 424 -13.42 4.79 -8.29
C ILE A 424 -14.14 3.48 -7.99
N GLY A 425 -14.35 3.13 -6.73
CA GLY A 425 -15.07 1.90 -6.39
C GLY A 425 -16.52 1.90 -6.88
N ARG A 426 -17.21 3.05 -6.86
CA ARG A 426 -18.59 3.20 -7.37
C ARG A 426 -18.59 3.14 -8.89
N ARG A 427 -17.74 3.94 -9.55
CA ARG A 427 -17.56 3.89 -11.02
C ARG A 427 -17.26 2.49 -11.51
N MET A 428 -16.39 1.75 -10.82
CA MET A 428 -16.04 0.38 -11.18
C MET A 428 -17.16 -0.64 -10.91
N LEU A 429 -18.07 -0.40 -9.98
CA LEU A 429 -19.26 -1.24 -9.85
C LEU A 429 -20.22 -0.99 -11.03
N GLU A 430 -20.41 0.28 -11.40
CA GLU A 430 -21.38 0.73 -12.41
C GLU A 430 -20.91 0.59 -13.86
N MET A 431 -19.59 0.59 -14.11
CA MET A 431 -18.98 0.49 -15.44
C MET A 431 -19.52 -0.73 -16.20
N LYS A 432 -19.88 -0.55 -17.47
CA LYS A 432 -20.32 -1.64 -18.36
C LYS A 432 -19.33 -1.78 -19.50
N VAL A 433 -18.86 -3.00 -19.73
CA VAL A 433 -18.05 -3.33 -20.92
C VAL A 433 -18.97 -4.08 -21.88
N PRO A 434 -19.12 -3.62 -23.14
CA PRO A 434 -19.97 -4.29 -24.10
C PRO A 434 -19.39 -5.65 -24.47
N GLY A 435 -20.26 -6.64 -24.65
CA GLY A 435 -19.88 -8.02 -24.95
C GLY A 435 -20.87 -9.01 -24.31
N ARG A 436 -20.77 -10.27 -24.72
CA ARG A 436 -21.52 -11.36 -24.10
C ARG A 436 -20.56 -12.20 -23.25
N ARG A 437 -21.08 -12.71 -22.14
CA ARG A 437 -20.35 -13.65 -21.31
C ARG A 437 -20.17 -14.96 -22.10
N ALA A 438 -19.00 -15.58 -21.95
CA ALA A 438 -18.75 -16.89 -22.55
C ALA A 438 -19.86 -17.89 -22.15
N SER A 439 -20.31 -18.67 -23.13
CA SER A 439 -21.32 -19.72 -22.91
C SER A 439 -20.78 -20.82 -21.98
N GLY A 440 -21.67 -21.47 -21.21
CA GLY A 440 -21.33 -22.56 -20.30
C GLY A 440 -21.38 -22.17 -18.82
N ARG A 441 -20.34 -22.54 -18.05
CA ARG A 441 -20.20 -22.19 -16.62
C ARG A 441 -19.28 -20.98 -16.46
N PRO A 442 -19.82 -19.76 -16.44
CA PRO A 442 -18.98 -18.58 -16.40
C PRO A 442 -18.32 -18.36 -15.03
N TRP A 443 -17.24 -17.58 -15.03
CA TRP A 443 -16.46 -17.24 -13.84
C TRP A 443 -17.26 -16.42 -12.85
N ARG A 444 -17.39 -16.86 -11.58
CA ARG A 444 -18.07 -16.07 -10.53
C ARG A 444 -17.54 -14.64 -10.45
N ARG A 445 -18.44 -13.67 -10.50
CA ARG A 445 -18.14 -12.24 -10.31
C ARG A 445 -17.99 -11.91 -8.84
N TYR A 446 -17.34 -10.78 -8.58
CA TYR A 446 -17.36 -10.16 -7.26
C TYR A 446 -18.79 -9.95 -6.74
N MET A 447 -19.67 -9.39 -7.58
CA MET A 447 -21.08 -9.14 -7.24
C MET A 447 -21.91 -10.42 -7.04
N ASP A 448 -21.59 -11.51 -7.75
CA ASP A 448 -22.28 -12.79 -7.57
C ASP A 448 -22.04 -13.30 -6.14
N VAL A 449 -20.79 -13.25 -5.67
CA VAL A 449 -20.46 -13.71 -4.31
C VAL A 449 -21.02 -12.76 -3.25
N LEU A 450 -20.96 -11.45 -3.47
CA LEU A 450 -21.60 -10.48 -2.57
C LEU A 450 -23.10 -10.75 -2.41
N THR A 451 -23.80 -11.06 -3.49
CA THR A 451 -25.24 -11.34 -3.45
C THR A 451 -25.54 -12.59 -2.62
N GLU A 452 -24.72 -13.65 -2.75
CA GLU A 452 -24.83 -14.84 -1.90
C GLU A 452 -24.53 -14.52 -0.43
N GLU A 453 -23.48 -13.75 -0.16
CA GLU A 453 -23.09 -13.36 1.19
C GLU A 453 -24.12 -12.44 1.87
N MET A 454 -24.74 -11.53 1.13
CA MET A 454 -25.82 -10.67 1.62
C MET A 454 -27.07 -11.48 1.97
N LYS A 455 -27.42 -12.47 1.14
CA LYS A 455 -28.50 -13.42 1.44
C LYS A 455 -28.24 -14.19 2.73
N LEU A 456 -27.01 -14.70 2.91
CA LEU A 456 -26.62 -15.40 4.13
C LEU A 456 -26.68 -14.49 5.37
N ALA A 457 -26.30 -13.22 5.23
CA ALA A 457 -26.36 -12.24 6.31
C ALA A 457 -27.77 -11.63 6.52
N SER A 458 -28.74 -11.97 5.66
CA SER A 458 -30.08 -11.36 5.64
C SER A 458 -30.06 -9.83 5.56
N VAL A 459 -29.20 -9.29 4.69
CA VAL A 459 -29.04 -7.85 4.46
C VAL A 459 -29.34 -7.49 3.01
N ARG A 460 -29.87 -6.28 2.77
CA ARG A 460 -30.10 -5.72 1.44
C ARG A 460 -29.15 -4.57 1.15
N VAL A 461 -29.03 -4.20 -0.13
CA VAL A 461 -28.19 -3.06 -0.54
C VAL A 461 -28.70 -1.76 0.08
N GLU A 462 -30.01 -1.59 0.26
CA GLU A 462 -30.58 -0.40 0.92
C GLU A 462 -30.10 -0.24 2.38
N ASP A 463 -29.84 -1.35 3.08
CA ASP A 463 -29.40 -1.33 4.48
C ASP A 463 -27.99 -0.72 4.65
N VAL A 464 -27.25 -0.53 3.56
CA VAL A 464 -25.87 -0.02 3.57
C VAL A 464 -25.78 1.41 4.09
N HIS A 465 -26.82 2.23 3.90
CA HIS A 465 -26.83 3.63 4.32
C HIS A 465 -26.92 3.77 5.85
N ASP A 466 -27.59 2.85 6.55
CA ASP A 466 -27.50 2.74 7.99
C ASP A 466 -26.20 2.03 8.40
N ARG A 467 -25.16 2.83 8.65
CA ARG A 467 -23.84 2.33 9.03
C ARG A 467 -23.85 1.46 10.29
N VAL A 468 -24.70 1.77 11.27
CA VAL A 468 -24.74 1.06 12.55
C VAL A 468 -25.38 -0.29 12.34
N ARG A 469 -26.54 -0.32 11.67
CA ARG A 469 -27.24 -1.55 11.31
C ARG A 469 -26.39 -2.43 10.39
N TRP A 470 -25.82 -1.87 9.32
CA TRP A 470 -24.93 -2.60 8.41
C TRP A 470 -23.76 -3.25 9.14
N LYS A 471 -23.12 -2.52 10.06
CA LYS A 471 -22.01 -3.07 10.85
C LYS A 471 -22.49 -4.16 11.81
N ARG A 472 -23.64 -4.00 12.43
CA ARG A 472 -24.20 -4.97 13.38
C ARG A 472 -24.56 -6.29 12.69
N MET A 473 -25.28 -6.23 11.58
CA MET A 473 -25.75 -7.42 10.85
C MET A 473 -24.61 -8.23 10.24
N ASN A 474 -23.55 -7.56 9.78
CA ASN A 474 -22.43 -8.23 9.11
C ASN A 474 -21.31 -8.67 10.07
N ARG A 475 -21.37 -8.29 11.36
CA ARG A 475 -20.30 -8.58 12.31
C ARG A 475 -20.35 -10.04 12.74
N CYS A 476 -19.38 -10.83 12.31
CA CYS A 476 -19.08 -12.12 12.93
C CYS A 476 -18.24 -11.86 14.20
N GLY A 477 -18.83 -11.88 15.39
CA GLY A 477 -18.07 -11.71 16.64
C GLY A 477 -17.03 -12.82 16.82
N ASP A 478 -15.83 -12.50 17.30
CA ASP A 478 -14.98 -13.54 17.87
C ASP A 478 -15.65 -13.99 19.19
N PRO A 479 -15.78 -15.31 19.43
CA PRO A 479 -16.44 -15.85 20.62
C PRO A 479 -15.68 -15.57 21.92
#